data_AF-A0AAE2ZPV5-F1
#
_entry.id   AF-A0AAE2ZPV5-F1
#
_cell.length_a   1.000
_cell.length_b   1.000
_cell.length_c   1.000
_cell.angle_alpha   90.00
_cell.angle_beta   90.00
_cell.angle_gamma   90.00
#
_symmetry.space_group_name_H-M   'P 1'
#
loop_
_entity.id
_entity.type
_entity.pdbx_description
1 polymer ?
#
loop_
_entity_poly.entity_id
_entity_poly.type
_entity_poly.pdbx_seq_one_letter_code
_entity_poly.pdbx_strand_id
1 'polypeptide(L)' 'MAKDENALDKLRGALDVLFELKEEFAQWVDEAQDGSKHEALDNVLNHVETMEREYRRRFEEASRD' A
#
# COMPACT_ATOMS: atom_id res chain seq x y z
N MET A 1 2.49 -7.00 -25.12
CA MET A 1 3.15 -5.68 -25.21
C MET A 1 2.23 -4.57 -24.71
N ALA A 2 1.28 -4.01 -25.48
CA ALA A 2 0.46 -2.87 -25.00
C ALA A 2 -0.51 -3.18 -23.82
N LYS A 3 -0.97 -4.44 -23.67
CA LYS A 3 -1.80 -4.86 -22.53
C LYS A 3 -0.99 -4.99 -21.23
N ASP A 4 0.29 -5.33 -21.36
CA ASP A 4 1.18 -5.63 -20.23
C ASP A 4 1.71 -4.31 -19.64
N GLU A 5 2.04 -3.34 -20.50
CA GLU A 5 2.37 -1.96 -20.06
C GLU A 5 1.21 -1.30 -19.30
N ASN A 6 -0.03 -1.46 -19.79
CA ASN A 6 -1.21 -0.92 -19.09
C ASN A 6 -1.44 -1.59 -17.72
N ALA A 7 -1.17 -2.88 -17.62
CA ALA A 7 -1.27 -3.61 -16.35
C ALA A 7 -0.18 -3.15 -15.37
N LEU A 8 1.05 -2.96 -15.84
CA LEU A 8 2.17 -2.45 -15.04
C LEU A 8 1.91 -1.01 -14.56
N ASP A 9 1.40 -0.13 -15.42
CA ASP A 9 1.05 1.25 -15.03
C ASP A 9 -0.03 1.30 -13.96
N LYS A 10 -1.05 0.43 -14.06
CA LYS A 10 -2.09 0.30 -13.02
C LYS A 10 -1.53 -0.20 -11.71
N LEU A 11 -0.65 -1.20 -11.75
CA LEU A 11 0.00 -1.74 -10.56
C LEU A 11 0.92 -0.70 -9.91
N ARG A 12 1.65 0.09 -10.72
CA ARG A 12 2.47 1.21 -10.23
C ARG A 12 1.62 2.28 -9.57
N GLY A 13 0.56 2.75 -10.22
CA GLY A 13 -0.33 3.76 -9.63
C GLY A 13 -1.00 3.26 -8.33
N ALA A 14 -1.35 1.97 -8.25
CA ALA A 14 -1.87 1.39 -7.01
C ALA A 14 -0.81 1.34 -5.90
N LEU A 15 0.45 1.04 -6.23
CA LEU A 15 1.55 1.07 -5.27
C LEU A 15 1.85 2.49 -4.76
N ASP A 16 1.76 3.51 -5.62
CA ASP A 16 1.95 4.91 -5.23
C ASP A 16 0.88 5.34 -4.22
N VAL A 17 -0.40 5.00 -4.46
CA VAL A 17 -1.50 5.28 -3.50
C VAL A 17 -1.30 4.55 -2.17
N LEU A 18 -0.87 3.28 -2.20
CA LEU A 18 -0.61 2.53 -0.97
C LEU A 18 0.55 3.11 -0.17
N PHE A 19 1.56 3.67 -0.84
CA PHE A 19 2.66 4.39 -0.20
C PHE A 19 2.18 5.65 0.50
N GLU A 20 1.39 6.50 -0.19
CA GLU A 20 0.80 7.71 0.41
C GLU A 20 -0.06 7.39 1.64
N LEU A 21 -0.95 6.39 1.52
CA LEU A 21 -1.79 5.95 2.63
C LEU A 21 -0.96 5.48 3.82
N LYS A 22 0.15 4.76 3.58
CA LYS A 22 1.04 4.30 4.64
C LYS A 22 1.70 5.46 5.38
N GLU A 23 2.15 6.49 4.65
CA GLU A 23 2.72 7.70 5.28
C GLU A 23 1.67 8.45 6.10
N GLU A 24 0.46 8.65 5.57
CA GLU A 24 -0.63 9.32 6.27
C GLU A 24 -1.04 8.58 7.55
N PHE A 25 -1.24 7.26 7.47
CA PHE A 25 -1.63 6.47 8.64
C PHE A 25 -0.52 6.40 9.70
N ALA A 26 0.76 6.35 9.30
CA ALA A 26 1.88 6.39 10.24
C ALA A 26 1.91 7.72 11.00
N GLN A 27 1.67 8.83 10.30
CA GLN A 27 1.53 10.14 10.93
C GLN A 27 0.35 10.16 11.92
N TRP A 28 -0.80 9.58 11.55
CA TRP A 28 -1.96 9.54 12.44
C TRP A 28 -1.74 8.69 13.68
N VAL A 29 -0.94 7.62 13.60
CA VAL A 29 -0.52 6.83 14.77
C VAL A 29 0.27 7.69 15.74
N ASP A 30 1.26 8.43 15.23
CA ASP A 30 2.10 9.32 16.05
C ASP A 30 1.28 10.45 16.72
N GLU A 31 0.21 10.90 16.06
CA GLU A 31 -0.70 11.94 16.56
C GLU A 31 -1.83 11.40 17.46
N ALA A 32 -1.97 10.09 17.59
CA ALA A 32 -3.07 9.48 18.32
C ALA A 32 -2.99 9.76 19.83
N GLN A 33 -4.02 10.44 20.37
CA GLN A 33 -4.07 10.85 21.77
C GLN A 33 -4.63 9.79 22.74
N ASP A 34 -5.16 8.67 22.22
CA ASP A 34 -5.66 7.56 23.03
C ASP A 34 -5.21 6.19 22.49
N GLY A 35 -5.14 5.20 23.37
CA GLY A 35 -4.63 3.86 23.02
C GLY A 35 -5.54 3.05 22.09
N SER A 36 -6.85 3.32 22.04
CA SER A 36 -7.75 2.57 21.15
C SER A 36 -7.67 3.06 19.70
N LYS A 37 -7.41 4.35 19.49
CA LYS A 37 -7.06 4.92 18.19
C LYS A 37 -5.73 4.39 17.70
N HIS A 38 -4.75 4.24 18.58
CA HIS A 38 -3.45 3.66 18.21
C HIS A 38 -3.61 2.22 17.71
N GLU A 39 -4.34 1.36 18.44
CA GLU A 39 -4.60 -0.02 18.02
C GLU A 39 -5.38 -0.09 16.69
N ALA A 40 -6.39 0.77 16.52
CA ALA A 40 -7.15 0.83 15.27
C ALA A 40 -6.27 1.25 14.08
N LEU A 41 -5.40 2.25 14.25
CA LEU A 41 -4.51 2.74 13.21
C LEU A 41 -3.37 1.75 12.90
N ASP A 42 -2.82 1.07 13.91
CA ASP A 42 -1.85 -0.02 13.72
C ASP A 42 -2.45 -1.17 12.88
N ASN A 43 -3.72 -1.53 13.14
CA ASN A 43 -4.42 -2.54 12.35
C ASN A 43 -4.60 -2.11 10.89
N VAL A 44 -4.91 -0.84 10.65
CA VAL A 44 -5.04 -0.28 9.29
C VAL A 44 -3.68 -0.27 8.59
N LEU A 45 -2.60 0.18 9.25
CA LEU A 45 -1.24 0.14 8.72
C LEU A 45 -0.83 -1.28 8.31
N ASN A 46 -1.02 -2.26 9.20
CA ASN A 46 -0.72 -3.66 8.90
C ASN A 46 -1.51 -4.18 7.69
N HIS A 47 -2.76 -3.73 7.51
CA HIS A 47 -3.57 -4.08 6.35
C HIS A 47 -3.01 -3.46 5.06
N VAL A 48 -2.68 -2.16 5.08
CA VAL A 48 -2.06 -1.45 3.95
C VAL A 48 -0.74 -2.10 3.54
N GLU A 49 0.12 -2.46 4.49
CA GLU A 49 1.38 -3.17 4.21
C GLU A 49 1.17 -4.57 3.61
N THR A 50 0.09 -5.24 4.00
CA THR A 50 -0.28 -6.54 3.41
C THR A 50 -0.73 -6.36 1.96
N MET A 51 -1.53 -5.33 1.68
CA MET A 51 -1.92 -4.99 0.31
C MET A 51 -0.70 -4.59 -0.53
N GLU A 52 0.20 -3.76 0.00
CA GLU A 52 1.42 -3.34 -0.68
C GLU A 52 2.26 -4.55 -1.11
N ARG A 53 2.46 -5.52 -0.21
CA ARG A 53 3.19 -6.76 -0.51
C ARG A 53 2.56 -7.55 -1.66
N GLU A 54 1.23 -7.67 -1.67
CA GLU A 54 0.52 -8.38 -2.75
C GLU A 54 0.61 -7.64 -4.08
N TYR A 55 0.49 -6.31 -4.09
CA TYR A 55 0.64 -5.51 -5.31
C TYR A 55 2.08 -5.53 -5.84
N ARG A 56 3.09 -5.52 -4.96
CA ARG A 56 4.50 -5.70 -5.34
C ARG A 56 4.73 -7.06 -5.98
N ARG A 57 4.19 -8.14 -5.39
CA ARG A 57 4.26 -9.49 -5.98
C ARG A 57 3.67 -9.51 -7.39
N ARG A 58 2.47 -8.95 -7.59
CA ARG A 58 1.83 -8.87 -8.92
C ARG A 58 2.64 -8.02 -9.91
N PHE A 59 3.23 -6.92 -9.45
CA PHE A 59 4.08 -6.07 -10.28
C PHE A 59 5.35 -6.82 -10.72
N GLU A 60 6.01 -7.53 -9.82
CA GLU A 60 7.18 -8.35 -10.14
C GLU A 60 6.84 -9.47 -11.12
N GLU A 61 5.70 -10.15 -10.94
CA GLU A 61 5.21 -11.18 -11.87
C GLU A 61 4.96 -10.58 -13.26
N ALA A 62 4.26 -9.45 -13.34
CA ALA A 62 3.97 -8.77 -14.61
C ALA A 62 5.20 -8.13 -15.28
N SER A 63 6.28 -7.88 -14.52
CA SER A 63 7.52 -7.27 -15.05
C SER A 63 8.52 -8.31 -15.59
N ARG A 64 8.27 -9.61 -15.37
CA ARG A 64 9.15 -10.71 -15.77
C ARG A 64 8.74 -11.37 -17.10
N ASP A 65 7.57 -11.03 -17.62
CA ASP A 65 7.04 -11.46 -18.93
C ASP A 65 7.44 -10.50 -20.06
#